data_AF-A0A699X7F4-F1
#
_entry.id   AF-A0A699X7F4-F1
#
_cell.length_a   1.000
_cell.length_b   1.000
_cell.length_c   1.000
_cell.angle_alpha   90.00
_cell.angle_beta   90.00
_cell.angle_gamma   90.00
#
_symmetry.space_group_name_H-M   'P 1'
#
loop_
_entity.id
_entity.type
_entity.pdbx_description
1 polymer ?
#
loop_
_entity_poly.entity_id
_entity_poly.type
_entity_poly.pdbx_seq_one_letter_code
_entity_poly.pdbx_strand_id
1 'polypeptide(L)'
;APTKSYIRGNHKCKLALIGLPDVVYDKEWDMIMIDAPKGYYPEAPGRMGAIYSAAVMARNRKKSGVTHVFLHDVDRKVEKAFAEEFLCRKNLKDATGRLWH
;
A
#
# COMPACT_ATOMS: atom_id res chain seq x y z
N ALA A 1 -10.22 -10.95 -15.69
CA ALA A 1 -9.52 -10.25 -14.58
C ALA A 1 -9.44 -8.77 -14.94
N PRO A 2 -9.50 -7.83 -13.99
CA PRO A 2 -9.24 -6.43 -14.30
C PRO A 2 -7.89 -6.33 -15.00
N THR A 3 -7.75 -5.37 -15.92
CA THR A 3 -6.44 -5.00 -16.50
C THR A 3 -5.42 -4.85 -15.38
N LYS A 4 -4.19 -5.37 -15.57
CA LYS A 4 -3.11 -5.27 -14.58
C LYS A 4 -2.99 -3.81 -14.13
N SER A 5 -3.35 -3.52 -12.88
CA SER A 5 -3.21 -2.19 -12.31
C SER A 5 -1.72 -1.81 -12.31
N TYR A 6 -1.40 -0.53 -12.51
CA TYR A 6 -0.02 -0.05 -12.53
C TYR A 6 0.08 1.31 -11.84
N ILE A 7 1.27 1.65 -11.34
CA ILE A 7 1.53 2.93 -10.65
C ILE A 7 2.30 3.90 -11.56
N ARG A 8 3.43 3.45 -12.14
CA ARG A 8 4.27 4.28 -13.02
C ARG A 8 3.45 4.85 -14.18
N GLY A 9 3.32 6.18 -14.24
CA GLY A 9 2.58 6.89 -15.30
C GLY A 9 1.05 6.84 -15.18
N ASN A 10 0.48 6.33 -14.08
CA ASN A 10 -0.96 6.25 -13.90
C ASN A 10 -1.58 7.59 -13.44
N HIS A 11 -1.52 8.60 -14.31
CA HIS A 11 -2.03 9.94 -14.03
C HIS A 11 -3.56 10.01 -13.88
N LYS A 12 -4.29 8.97 -14.30
CA LYS A 12 -5.75 8.89 -14.17
C LYS A 12 -6.19 8.44 -12.77
N CYS A 13 -5.35 7.71 -12.04
CA CYS A 13 -5.68 7.20 -10.72
C CYS A 13 -5.20 8.16 -9.63
N LYS A 14 -6.15 8.78 -8.90
CA LYS A 14 -5.84 9.69 -7.79
C LYS A 14 -5.10 9.03 -6.61
N LEU A 15 -5.15 7.71 -6.51
CA LEU A 15 -4.46 6.94 -5.47
C LEU A 15 -3.05 6.51 -5.88
N ALA A 16 -2.71 6.53 -7.17
CA ALA A 16 -1.40 6.11 -7.62
C ALA A 16 -0.34 7.15 -7.24
N LEU A 17 0.67 6.72 -6.48
CA LEU A 17 1.84 7.55 -6.20
C LEU A 17 2.74 7.61 -7.45
N ILE A 18 2.47 8.61 -8.29
CA ILE A 18 3.23 8.91 -9.51
C ILE A 18 4.43 9.81 -9.20
N GLY A 19 5.44 9.80 -10.08
CA GLY A 19 6.62 10.67 -9.97
C GLY A 19 7.66 10.22 -8.95
N LEU A 20 7.62 8.96 -8.50
CA LEU A 20 8.66 8.38 -7.66
C LEU A 20 9.93 8.10 -8.49
N PRO A 21 11.13 8.05 -7.87
CA PRO A 21 12.34 7.62 -8.56
C PRO A 21 12.19 6.23 -9.18
N ASP A 22 12.80 5.99 -10.33
CA ASP A 22 12.67 4.73 -11.08
C ASP A 22 13.03 3.50 -10.25
N VAL A 23 14.05 3.61 -9.40
CA VAL A 23 14.44 2.54 -8.47
C VAL A 23 13.27 2.07 -7.59
N VAL A 24 12.33 2.95 -7.23
CA VAL A 24 11.16 2.55 -6.42
C VAL A 24 10.24 1.65 -7.23
N TYR A 25 10.02 1.95 -8.51
CA TYR A 25 9.15 1.17 -9.40
C TYR A 25 9.80 -0.14 -9.87
N ASP A 26 11.10 -0.13 -10.12
CA ASP A 26 11.81 -1.28 -10.69
C ASP A 26 12.28 -2.29 -9.62
N LYS A 27 12.38 -1.85 -8.36
CA LYS A 27 12.71 -2.73 -7.24
C LYS A 27 11.54 -3.67 -6.92
N GLU A 28 11.84 -4.96 -6.89
CA GLU A 28 10.95 -5.96 -6.28
C GLU A 28 11.17 -5.97 -4.77
N TRP A 29 10.30 -5.26 -4.06
CA TRP A 29 10.38 -5.12 -2.61
C TRP A 29 10.03 -6.43 -1.92
N ASP A 30 10.89 -6.92 -1.04
CA ASP A 30 10.57 -8.05 -0.16
C ASP A 30 9.70 -7.59 1.02
N MET A 31 9.84 -6.31 1.41
CA MET A 31 9.06 -5.68 2.47
C MET A 31 8.76 -4.22 2.14
N ILE A 32 7.54 -3.77 2.46
CA ILE A 32 7.10 -2.37 2.42
C ILE A 32 6.48 -2.02 3.78
N MET A 33 6.97 -0.95 4.42
CA MET A 33 6.40 -0.39 5.65
C MET A 33 5.63 0.89 5.33
N ILE A 34 4.37 0.98 5.76
CA ILE A 34 3.51 2.14 5.59
C ILE A 34 3.22 2.73 6.96
N ASP A 35 4.01 3.75 7.34
CA ASP A 35 3.95 4.38 8.66
C ASP A 35 3.78 5.91 8.63
N ALA A 36 3.84 6.54 7.47
CA ALA A 36 3.76 8.00 7.33
C ALA A 36 2.77 8.41 6.25
N PRO A 37 2.24 9.64 6.28
CA PRO A 37 2.51 10.72 7.24
C PRO A 37 1.68 10.63 8.54
N LYS A 38 2.08 11.39 9.57
CA LYS A 38 1.35 11.51 10.84
C LYS A 38 -0.07 12.02 10.57
N GLY A 39 -1.07 11.36 11.16
CA GLY A 39 -2.49 11.56 10.85
C GLY A 39 -3.37 11.79 12.07
N TYR A 40 -3.00 12.70 12.98
CA TYR A 40 -3.71 12.88 14.26
C TYR A 40 -4.97 13.77 14.18
N TYR A 41 -5.33 14.28 13.00
CA TYR A 41 -6.48 15.19 12.81
C TYR A 41 -7.15 14.97 11.44
N PRO A 42 -8.43 15.39 11.25
CA PRO A 42 -9.22 15.06 10.05
C PRO A 42 -8.62 15.55 8.72
N GLU A 43 -7.93 16.70 8.75
CA GLU A 43 -7.31 17.32 7.58
C GLU A 43 -5.90 16.79 7.30
N ALA A 44 -5.35 15.95 8.19
CA ALA A 44 -4.03 15.39 8.02
C ALA A 44 -4.02 14.42 6.81
N PRO A 45 -2.96 14.43 6.00
CA PRO A 45 -2.84 13.50 4.90
C PRO A 45 -2.91 12.05 5.39
N GLY A 46 -3.73 11.23 4.74
CA GLY A 46 -3.87 9.82 5.05
C GLY A 46 -2.89 8.94 4.27
N ARG A 47 -2.95 7.63 4.52
CA ARG A 47 -2.07 6.63 3.87
C ARG A 47 -2.69 5.95 2.64
N MET A 48 -3.85 6.41 2.17
CA MET A 48 -4.64 5.78 1.10
C MET A 48 -3.83 5.50 -0.18
N GLY A 49 -3.09 6.50 -0.67
CA GLY A 49 -2.28 6.34 -1.88
C GLY A 49 -1.09 5.39 -1.69
N ALA A 50 -0.48 5.41 -0.50
CA ALA A 50 0.60 4.49 -0.15
C ALA A 50 0.09 3.04 -0.05
N ILE A 51 -1.05 2.82 0.60
CA ILE A 51 -1.71 1.51 0.69
C ILE A 51 -2.01 0.96 -0.71
N TYR A 52 -2.67 1.76 -1.55
CA TYR A 52 -2.97 1.37 -2.94
C TYR A 52 -1.70 1.04 -3.72
N SER A 53 -0.69 1.92 -3.66
CA SER A 53 0.54 1.76 -4.43
C SER A 53 1.34 0.54 -3.99
N ALA A 54 1.47 0.30 -2.69
CA ALA A 54 2.11 -0.89 -2.14
C ALA A 54 1.38 -2.18 -2.57
N ALA A 55 0.04 -2.18 -2.54
CA ALA A 55 -0.75 -3.33 -2.98
C ALA A 55 -0.52 -3.65 -4.47
N VAL A 56 -0.50 -2.63 -5.34
CA VAL A 56 -0.24 -2.81 -6.77
C VAL A 56 1.20 -3.29 -7.01
N MET A 57 2.18 -2.71 -6.31
CA MET A 57 3.58 -3.11 -6.42
C MET A 57 3.80 -4.56 -5.98
N ALA A 58 3.22 -4.95 -4.83
CA ALA A 58 3.29 -6.33 -4.32
C ALA A 58 2.66 -7.33 -5.30
N ARG A 59 1.49 -7.01 -5.88
CA ARG A 59 0.80 -7.87 -6.86
C ARG A 59 1.52 -7.98 -8.21
N ASN A 60 2.28 -6.95 -8.58
CA ASN A 60 2.97 -6.89 -9.86
C ASN A 60 4.42 -7.40 -9.81
N ARG A 61 4.86 -7.96 -8.67
CA ARG A 61 6.14 -8.66 -8.56
C ARG A 61 6.25 -9.68 -9.71
N LYS A 62 7.38 -9.67 -10.41
CA LYS A 62 7.61 -10.46 -11.63
C LYS A 62 8.29 -11.78 -11.31
N LYS A 63 9.24 -11.77 -10.39
CA LYS A 63 9.96 -12.95 -9.90
C LYS A 63 9.19 -13.66 -8.80
N SER A 64 9.58 -14.90 -8.53
CA SER A 64 9.07 -15.65 -7.38
C SER A 64 9.31 -14.90 -6.06
N GLY A 65 8.50 -15.24 -5.06
CA GLY A 65 8.54 -14.64 -3.73
C GLY A 65 7.28 -13.85 -3.40
N VAL A 66 7.29 -13.25 -2.21
CA VAL A 66 6.19 -12.44 -1.68
C VAL A 66 6.73 -11.07 -1.27
N THR A 67 5.87 -10.07 -1.31
CA THR A 67 6.14 -8.77 -0.71
C THR A 67 5.33 -8.68 0.58
N HIS A 68 6.01 -8.58 1.72
CA HIS A 68 5.37 -8.33 3.00
C HIS A 68 5.00 -6.84 3.10
N VAL A 69 3.76 -6.53 3.45
CA VAL A 69 3.30 -5.16 3.63
C VAL A 69 2.92 -4.97 5.09
N PHE A 70 3.59 -4.06 5.77
CA PHE A 70 3.27 -3.69 7.14
C PHE A 70 2.56 -2.34 7.12
N LEU A 71 1.36 -2.29 7.68
CA LEU A 71 0.57 -1.06 7.78
C LEU A 71 0.37 -0.69 9.24
N HIS A 72 0.81 0.50 9.60
CA HIS A 72 0.62 1.05 10.94
C HIS A 72 -0.60 1.99 11.01
N ASP A 73 -1.05 2.32 12.22
CA ASP A 73 -2.24 3.12 12.54
C ASP A 73 -3.57 2.57 11.94
N VAL A 74 -3.73 1.24 11.92
CA VAL A 74 -4.96 0.54 11.45
C VAL A 74 -6.16 0.66 12.39
N ASP A 75 -5.99 1.30 13.54
CA ASP A 75 -7.07 1.73 14.42
C ASP A 75 -7.89 2.89 13.82
N ARG A 76 -7.33 3.62 12.84
CA ARG A 76 -8.06 4.64 12.08
C ARG A 76 -8.95 4.01 11.02
N LYS A 77 -10.23 4.43 11.00
CA LYS A 77 -11.27 3.85 10.12
C LYS A 77 -10.92 3.90 8.63
N VAL A 78 -10.28 5.00 8.18
CA VAL A 78 -9.95 5.20 6.76
C VAL A 78 -8.82 4.26 6.34
N GLU A 79 -7.72 4.22 7.10
CA GLU A 79 -6.60 3.31 6.86
C GLU A 79 -7.06 1.85 6.88
N LYS A 80 -7.89 1.46 7.86
CA LYS A 80 -8.47 0.12 7.93
C LYS A 80 -9.30 -0.24 6.70
N ALA A 81 -10.19 0.65 6.26
CA ALA A 81 -11.02 0.41 5.09
C ALA A 81 -10.17 0.24 3.80
N PHE A 82 -9.16 1.08 3.62
CA PHE A 82 -8.24 0.97 2.47
C PHE A 82 -7.36 -0.29 2.55
N ALA A 83 -6.96 -0.71 3.75
CA ALA A 83 -6.23 -1.96 3.94
C ALA A 83 -7.09 -3.18 3.57
N GLU A 84 -8.34 -3.23 4.05
CA GLU A 84 -9.26 -4.32 3.75
C GLU A 84 -9.58 -4.41 2.25
N GLU A 85 -9.74 -3.27 1.58
CA GLU A 85 -9.96 -3.19 0.14
C GLU A 85 -8.72 -3.60 -0.66
N PHE A 86 -7.58 -2.95 -0.42
CA PHE A 86 -6.43 -3.07 -1.32
C PHE A 86 -5.42 -4.13 -0.90
N LEU A 87 -5.20 -4.38 0.38
CA LEU A 87 -4.31 -5.46 0.85
C LEU A 87 -5.05 -6.80 1.00
N CYS A 88 -6.38 -6.75 1.09
CA CYS A 88 -7.31 -7.88 1.25
C CYS A 88 -7.15 -8.66 2.56
N ARG A 89 -8.26 -8.86 3.28
CA ARG A 89 -8.26 -9.60 4.56
C ARG A 89 -7.68 -11.02 4.45
N LYS A 90 -7.84 -11.69 3.30
CA LYS A 90 -7.30 -13.03 3.04
C LYS A 90 -5.76 -13.10 3.04
N ASN A 91 -5.09 -11.96 2.85
CA ASN A 91 -3.63 -11.89 2.84
C ASN A 91 -3.06 -11.48 4.21
N LEU A 92 -3.90 -11.05 5.16
CA LEU A 92 -3.48 -10.66 6.49
C LEU A 92 -2.87 -11.88 7.21
N LYS A 93 -1.62 -11.74 7.64
CA LYS A 93 -0.85 -12.77 8.34
C LYS A 93 -0.92 -12.61 9.83
N ASP A 94 -0.73 -11.39 10.32
CA ASP A 94 -0.73 -11.12 11.76
C ASP A 94 -1.15 -9.67 12.06
N ALA A 95 -1.56 -9.42 13.30
CA ALA A 95 -1.89 -8.09 13.79
C ALA A 95 -1.42 -7.94 15.24
N THR A 96 -0.55 -6.96 15.49
CA THR A 96 -0.07 -6.63 16.84
C THR A 96 -0.37 -5.17 17.13
N GLY A 97 -1.29 -4.90 18.07
CA GLY A 97 -1.71 -3.56 18.42
C GLY A 97 -2.29 -2.80 17.22
N ARG A 98 -1.60 -1.73 16.80
CA ARG A 98 -1.97 -0.86 15.66
C ARG A 98 -1.27 -1.22 14.35
N LEU A 99 -0.52 -2.32 14.33
CA LEU A 99 0.25 -2.79 13.19
C LEU A 99 -0.38 -4.03 12.59
N TRP A 100 -0.62 -4.02 11.29
CA TRP A 100 -1.01 -5.19 10.49
C TRP A 100 0.14 -5.65 9.59
N HIS A 101 0.23 -6.96 9.40
CA HIS A 101 1.09 -7.65 8.45
C HIS A 101 0.27 -8.43 7.43
#